data_AF-A0A7U3GRB1-F1
#
_entry.id   AF-A0A7U3GRB1-F1
#
_cell.length_a   1.000
_cell.length_b   1.000
_cell.length_c   1.000
_cell.angle_alpha   90.00
_cell.angle_beta   90.00
_cell.angle_gamma   90.00
#
_symmetry.space_group_name_H-M   'P 1'
#
loop_
_entity.id
_entity.type
_entity.pdbx_description
1 polymer ?
#
loop_
_entity_poly.entity_id
_entity_poly.type
_entity_poly.pdbx_seq_one_letter_code
_entity_poly.pdbx_strand_id
1 'polypeptide(L)'
;MSLRDSLSFKGSVATQALRSQHILTVEFAEGYLDNSIDIKKFLEHVDYSIAVHFPLEDNFLIPIFRPFLKKYLDFEEPIRVISGEHQTIRRERQMLYRPNISESDDEVETTPDELFGKCGVIARTLLQHVYKEENGLFGLIDTYLPEPEKKEVSVKIEENIPLLEKNFRK
;
A
#
# COMPACT_ATOMS: atom_id res chain seq x y z
N MET A 1 -16.94 8.70 -9.01
CA MET A 1 -17.34 8.15 -7.70
C MET A 1 -16.05 7.76 -7.02
N SER A 2 -15.76 8.34 -5.86
CA SER A 2 -14.51 8.11 -5.15
C SER A 2 -14.54 6.74 -4.46
N LEU A 3 -13.38 6.07 -4.41
CA LEU A 3 -13.18 4.88 -3.59
C LEU A 3 -13.35 5.22 -2.10
N ARG A 4 -13.05 6.46 -1.70
CA ARG A 4 -13.24 6.96 -0.33
C ARG A 4 -14.70 6.90 0.10
N ASP A 5 -15.61 7.20 -0.82
CA ASP A 5 -17.06 7.16 -0.57
C ASP A 5 -17.62 5.73 -0.60
N SER A 6 -16.89 4.80 -1.20
CA SER A 6 -17.35 3.43 -1.46
C SER A 6 -16.94 2.44 -0.38
N LEU A 7 -15.96 2.78 0.46
CA LEU A 7 -15.41 1.92 1.51
C LEU A 7 -15.63 2.53 2.90
N SER A 8 -15.72 1.69 3.92
CA SER A 8 -15.98 2.16 5.29
C SER A 8 -14.74 2.65 6.04
N PHE A 9 -13.55 2.14 5.71
CA PHE A 9 -12.29 2.34 6.43
C PHE A 9 -12.40 2.10 7.95
N LYS A 10 -13.31 1.22 8.36
CA LYS A 10 -13.53 0.83 9.75
C LYS A 10 -13.25 -0.65 9.91
N GLY A 11 -12.49 -0.99 10.95
CA GLY A 11 -12.10 -2.36 11.25
C GLY A 11 -11.89 -2.58 12.74
N SER A 12 -11.28 -3.71 13.09
CA SER A 12 -10.88 -4.00 14.46
C SER A 12 -9.64 -3.18 14.86
N VAL A 13 -9.26 -3.25 16.13
CA VAL A 13 -8.03 -2.61 16.64
C VAL A 13 -6.77 -3.04 15.87
N ALA A 14 -6.77 -4.25 15.29
CA ALA A 14 -5.62 -4.75 14.53
C ALA A 14 -5.40 -4.02 13.20
N THR A 15 -6.47 -3.53 12.56
CA THR A 15 -6.40 -2.98 11.19
C THR A 15 -6.67 -1.48 11.14
N GLN A 16 -7.28 -0.88 12.18
CA GLN A 16 -7.77 0.50 12.12
C GLN A 16 -6.70 1.54 11.80
N ALA A 17 -5.47 1.38 12.31
CA ALA A 17 -4.36 2.30 12.01
C ALA A 17 -4.00 2.27 10.51
N LEU A 18 -3.95 1.08 9.91
CA LEU A 18 -3.64 0.89 8.48
C LEU A 18 -4.79 1.39 7.59
N ARG A 19 -6.04 1.10 7.96
CA ARG A 19 -7.23 1.66 7.28
C ARG A 19 -7.23 3.20 7.30
N SER A 20 -6.71 3.80 8.37
CA SER A 20 -6.57 5.26 8.46
C SER A 20 -5.53 5.78 7.47
N GLN A 21 -4.44 5.04 7.24
CA GLN A 21 -3.45 5.37 6.20
C GLN A 21 -4.04 5.18 4.79
N HIS A 22 -4.90 4.19 4.57
CA HIS A 22 -5.59 4.00 3.29
C HIS A 22 -6.44 5.19 2.87
N ILE A 23 -7.08 5.90 3.80
CA ILE A 23 -7.84 7.12 3.48
C ILE A 23 -6.95 8.14 2.77
N LEU A 24 -5.72 8.32 3.27
CA LEU A 24 -4.73 9.20 2.65
C LEU A 24 -4.28 8.64 1.31
N THR A 25 -3.99 7.34 1.21
CA THR A 25 -3.62 6.70 -0.05
C THR A 25 -4.65 6.90 -1.15
N VAL A 26 -5.94 6.79 -0.82
CA VAL A 26 -7.02 7.09 -1.77
C VAL A 26 -7.03 8.56 -2.17
N GLU A 27 -6.93 9.47 -1.20
CA GLU A 27 -6.90 10.92 -1.45
C GLU A 27 -5.74 11.31 -2.39
N PHE A 28 -4.54 10.79 -2.14
CA PHE A 28 -3.36 11.07 -2.97
C PHE A 28 -3.45 10.44 -4.36
N ALA A 29 -3.91 9.20 -4.46
CA ALA A 29 -4.00 8.50 -5.74
C ALA A 29 -5.12 9.04 -6.63
N GLU A 30 -6.31 9.30 -6.09
CA GLU A 30 -7.40 9.92 -6.85
C GLU A 30 -7.07 11.36 -7.21
N GLY A 31 -6.52 12.13 -6.26
CA GLY A 31 -6.12 13.51 -6.51
C GLY A 31 -5.01 13.64 -7.55
N TYR A 32 -4.12 12.64 -7.66
CA TYR A 32 -3.16 12.61 -8.76
C TYR A 32 -3.87 12.35 -10.11
N LEU A 33 -4.79 11.38 -10.16
CA LEU A 33 -5.51 11.00 -11.37
C LEU A 33 -6.45 12.09 -11.90
N ASP A 34 -7.00 12.94 -11.01
CA ASP A 34 -7.84 14.08 -11.39
C ASP A 34 -7.08 15.40 -11.59
N ASN A 35 -5.75 15.38 -11.40
CA ASN A 35 -4.84 16.52 -11.49
C ASN A 35 -4.99 17.57 -10.36
N SER A 36 -5.61 17.25 -9.23
CA SER A 36 -5.65 18.12 -8.05
C SER A 36 -4.40 18.02 -7.17
N ILE A 37 -3.62 16.94 -7.29
CA ILE A 37 -2.36 16.70 -6.59
C ILE A 37 -1.22 16.62 -7.61
N ASP A 38 -0.18 17.42 -7.39
CA ASP A 38 1.01 17.40 -8.22
C ASP A 38 1.84 16.10 -8.05
N ILE A 39 2.64 15.79 -9.06
CA ILE A 39 3.46 14.58 -9.09
C ILE A 39 4.41 14.46 -7.89
N LYS A 40 4.95 15.59 -7.38
CA LYS A 40 5.92 15.56 -6.29
C LYS A 40 5.26 15.09 -5.01
N LYS A 41 4.10 15.65 -4.67
CA LYS A 41 3.29 15.24 -3.51
C LYS A 41 2.80 13.80 -3.64
N PHE A 42 2.37 13.40 -4.84
CA PHE A 42 1.97 12.02 -5.09
C PHE A 42 3.13 11.05 -4.84
N LEU A 43 4.32 11.33 -5.39
CA LEU A 43 5.50 10.49 -5.19
C LEU A 43 5.98 10.46 -3.74
N GLU A 44 5.87 11.57 -3.00
CA GLU A 44 6.15 11.59 -1.57
C GLU A 44 5.23 10.62 -0.81
N HIS A 45 3.93 10.57 -1.17
CA HIS A 45 3.00 9.60 -0.58
C HIS A 45 3.27 8.15 -1.01
N VAL A 46 3.69 7.91 -2.26
CA VAL A 46 4.15 6.59 -2.71
C VAL A 46 5.34 6.14 -1.88
N ASP A 47 6.31 7.02 -1.65
CA ASP A 47 7.50 6.74 -0.86
C ASP A 47 7.13 6.49 0.62
N TYR A 48 6.19 7.25 1.19
CA TYR A 48 5.62 6.97 2.51
C TYR A 48 4.98 5.59 2.57
N SER A 49 4.18 5.23 1.57
CA SER A 49 3.50 3.93 1.52
C SER A 49 4.52 2.77 1.51
N ILE A 50 5.60 2.92 0.74
CA ILE A 50 6.69 1.93 0.65
C ILE A 50 7.51 1.85 1.94
N ALA A 51 7.81 2.98 2.57
CA ALA A 51 8.73 3.06 3.71
C ALA A 51 8.06 2.89 5.07
N VAL A 52 6.75 3.14 5.16
CA VAL A 52 5.99 3.13 6.42
C VAL A 52 4.87 2.12 6.36
N HIS A 53 3.92 2.27 5.43
CA HIS A 53 2.69 1.47 5.40
C HIS A 53 2.95 -0.02 5.10
N PHE A 54 3.59 -0.35 3.98
CA PHE A 54 3.86 -1.76 3.64
C PHE A 54 4.73 -2.47 4.68
N PRO A 55 5.77 -1.85 5.28
CA PRO A 55 6.50 -2.48 6.38
C PRO A 55 5.66 -2.77 7.62
N LEU A 56 4.62 -1.98 7.92
CA LEU A 56 3.73 -2.27 9.04
C LEU A 56 2.96 -3.58 8.80
N GLU A 57 2.50 -3.78 7.57
CA GLU A 57 1.81 -4.99 7.17
C GLU A 57 2.74 -6.19 7.06
N ASP A 58 3.79 -6.05 6.24
CA ASP A 58 4.74 -7.11 5.89
C ASP A 58 5.45 -7.67 7.14
N ASN A 59 5.74 -6.81 8.14
CA ASN A 59 6.54 -7.20 9.31
C ASN A 59 5.72 -7.43 10.60
N PHE A 60 4.53 -6.84 10.74
CA PHE A 60 3.76 -6.94 11.99
C PHE A 60 2.39 -7.57 11.81
N LEU A 61 1.57 -7.10 10.86
CA LEU A 61 0.22 -7.64 10.65
C LEU A 61 0.24 -9.05 10.07
N ILE A 62 0.87 -9.21 8.89
CA ILE A 62 0.85 -10.44 8.09
C ILE A 62 1.50 -11.59 8.86
N PRO A 63 2.68 -11.44 9.50
CA PRO A 63 3.30 -12.55 10.22
C PRO A 63 2.46 -13.10 11.37
N ILE A 64 1.69 -12.24 12.06
CA ILE A 64 0.81 -12.65 13.16
C ILE A 64 -0.46 -13.31 12.61
N PHE A 65 -1.02 -12.79 11.52
CA PHE A 65 -2.24 -13.34 10.95
C PHE A 65 -2.02 -14.64 10.17
N ARG A 66 -0.87 -14.79 9.51
CA ARG A 66 -0.57 -15.92 8.61
C ARG A 66 -0.88 -17.30 9.20
N PRO A 67 -0.50 -17.63 10.45
CA PRO A 67 -0.84 -18.93 11.06
C PRO A 67 -2.34 -19.18 11.23
N PHE A 68 -3.15 -18.13 11.33
CA PHE A 68 -4.61 -18.23 11.41
C PHE A 68 -5.21 -18.43 10.03
N LEU A 69 -4.74 -17.68 9.02
CA LEU A 69 -5.22 -17.81 7.65
C LEU A 69 -4.97 -19.22 7.10
N LYS A 70 -3.79 -19.79 7.36
CA LYS A 70 -3.43 -21.15 6.93
C LYS A 70 -4.39 -22.23 7.42
N LYS A 71 -5.15 -22.00 8.49
CA LYS A 71 -6.17 -22.97 8.97
C LYS A 71 -7.36 -23.09 8.01
N TYR A 72 -7.55 -22.09 7.16
CA TYR A 72 -8.69 -21.97 6.24
C TYR A 72 -8.27 -21.95 4.76
N LEU A 73 -7.07 -21.42 4.46
CA LEU A 73 -6.54 -21.25 3.11
C LEU A 73 -5.04 -21.61 3.07
N ASP A 74 -4.73 -22.86 2.72
CA ASP A 74 -3.36 -23.40 2.70
C ASP A 74 -2.39 -22.58 1.85
N PHE A 75 -2.88 -21.97 0.77
CA PHE A 75 -2.06 -21.18 -0.17
C PHE A 75 -1.98 -19.69 0.16
N GLU A 76 -2.65 -19.22 1.21
CA GLU A 76 -2.63 -17.83 1.67
C GLU A 76 -2.88 -16.81 0.55
N GLU A 77 -3.76 -17.12 -0.41
CA GLU A 77 -3.96 -16.31 -1.61
C GLU A 77 -4.16 -14.81 -1.31
N PRO A 78 -4.96 -14.39 -0.32
CA PRO A 78 -5.08 -12.98 0.05
C PRO A 78 -3.74 -12.32 0.41
N ILE A 79 -2.90 -12.97 1.22
CA ILE A 79 -1.58 -12.46 1.60
C ILE A 79 -0.67 -12.40 0.38
N ARG A 80 -0.67 -13.43 -0.47
CA ARG A 80 0.18 -13.47 -1.68
C ARG A 80 -0.16 -12.36 -2.67
N VAL A 81 -1.45 -12.07 -2.84
CA VAL A 81 -1.91 -10.98 -3.71
C VAL A 81 -1.42 -9.65 -3.17
N ILE A 82 -1.68 -9.34 -1.90
CA ILE A 82 -1.29 -8.08 -1.27
C ILE A 82 0.24 -7.89 -1.26
N SER A 83 1.01 -8.88 -0.80
CA SER A 83 2.47 -8.79 -0.82
C SER A 83 3.04 -8.68 -2.25
N GLY A 84 2.39 -9.29 -3.24
CA GLY A 84 2.75 -9.15 -4.65
C GLY A 84 2.53 -7.74 -5.18
N GLU A 85 1.47 -7.06 -4.73
CA GLU A 85 1.20 -5.66 -5.05
C GLU A 85 2.21 -4.72 -4.40
N HIS A 86 2.64 -4.97 -3.16
CA HIS A 86 3.72 -4.21 -2.53
C HIS A 86 5.00 -4.26 -3.37
N GLN A 87 5.39 -5.45 -3.86
CA GLN A 87 6.55 -5.62 -4.71
C GLN A 87 6.38 -4.94 -6.08
N THR A 88 5.17 -5.01 -6.64
CA THR A 88 4.86 -4.34 -7.90
C THR A 88 5.02 -2.84 -7.76
N ILE A 89 4.43 -2.22 -6.74
CA ILE A 89 4.53 -0.77 -6.50
C ILE A 89 5.99 -0.35 -6.24
N ARG A 90 6.74 -1.12 -5.45
CA ARG A 90 8.18 -0.89 -5.24
C ARG A 90 8.96 -0.92 -6.56
N ARG A 91 8.68 -1.89 -7.43
CA ARG A 91 9.32 -2.01 -8.75
C ARG A 91 8.94 -0.83 -9.65
N GLU A 92 7.66 -0.52 -9.79
CA GLU A 92 7.20 0.61 -10.62
C GLU A 92 7.84 1.93 -10.15
N ARG A 93 7.95 2.14 -8.83
CA ARG A 93 8.62 3.31 -8.25
C ARG A 93 10.12 3.37 -8.57
N GLN A 94 10.81 2.23 -8.62
CA GLN A 94 12.22 2.13 -9.02
C GLN A 94 12.44 2.31 -10.53
N MET A 95 11.49 1.87 -11.35
CA MET A 95 11.54 1.99 -12.82
C MET A 95 11.05 3.35 -13.32
N LEU A 96 10.61 4.22 -12.42
CA LEU A 96 9.93 5.48 -12.77
C LEU A 96 10.75 6.33 -13.75
N TYR A 97 12.05 6.49 -13.49
CA TYR A 97 12.97 7.29 -14.30
C TYR A 97 13.76 6.48 -15.34
N ARG A 98 13.51 5.17 -15.45
CA ARG A 98 14.17 4.33 -16.46
C ARG A 98 13.38 4.37 -17.77
N PRO A 99 13.98 4.69 -18.92
CA PRO A 99 13.26 4.64 -20.19
C PRO A 99 12.70 3.24 -20.47
N ASN A 100 11.56 3.18 -21.15
CA ASN A 100 11.03 1.92 -21.68
C ASN A 100 11.89 1.52 -22.88
N ILE A 101 13.06 0.93 -22.62
CA ILE A 101 14.00 0.28 -23.55
C ILE A 101 13.83 0.73 -25.02
N SER A 102 14.64 1.69 -25.45
CA SER A 102 14.96 1.85 -26.87
C SER A 102 16.11 0.89 -27.21
N GLU A 103 16.06 0.22 -28.37
CA GLU A 103 17.17 -0.60 -28.91
C GLU A 103 18.39 0.24 -29.33
N SER A 104 18.43 1.54 -29.02
CA SER A 104 19.52 2.45 -29.29
C SER A 104 20.35 2.70 -28.03
N ASP A 105 21.69 2.66 -28.16
CA ASP A 105 22.70 2.95 -27.12
C ASP A 105 22.67 4.40 -26.56
N ASP A 106 21.64 5.19 -26.88
CA ASP A 106 21.44 6.53 -26.36
C ASP A 106 20.66 6.47 -25.05
N GLU A 107 21.20 7.07 -23.98
CA GLU A 107 20.52 7.27 -22.70
C GLU A 107 19.31 8.20 -22.89
N VAL A 108 18.17 7.65 -23.28
CA VAL A 108 16.92 8.41 -23.39
C VAL A 108 16.39 8.69 -21.99
N GLU A 109 16.37 9.95 -21.57
CA GLU A 109 15.70 10.35 -20.32
C GLU A 109 14.19 10.16 -20.45
N THR A 110 13.52 9.79 -19.34
CA THR A 110 12.06 9.63 -19.32
C THR A 110 11.39 10.99 -19.57
N THR A 111 10.51 11.06 -20.56
CA THR A 111 9.77 12.29 -20.88
C THR A 111 8.74 12.63 -19.79
N PRO A 112 8.31 13.90 -19.66
CA PRO A 112 7.26 14.27 -18.72
C PRO A 112 5.95 13.49 -18.89
N ASP A 113 5.55 13.20 -20.14
CA ASP A 113 4.33 12.45 -20.45
C ASP A 113 4.45 10.96 -20.05
N GLU A 114 5.62 10.35 -20.28
CA GLU A 114 5.89 8.99 -19.82
C GLU A 114 5.93 8.91 -18.29
N LEU A 115 6.54 9.89 -17.64
CA LEU A 115 6.57 10.00 -16.19
C LEU A 115 5.15 10.13 -15.62
N PHE A 116 4.31 10.96 -16.24
CA PHE A 116 2.90 11.10 -15.89
C PHE A 116 2.14 9.78 -16.05
N GLY A 117 2.35 9.09 -17.18
CA GLY A 117 1.75 7.79 -17.48
C GLY A 117 2.13 6.71 -16.46
N LYS A 118 3.41 6.60 -16.11
CA LYS A 118 3.92 5.65 -15.10
C LYS A 118 3.39 5.95 -13.70
N CYS A 119 3.37 7.22 -13.29
CA CYS A 119 2.73 7.61 -12.03
C CYS A 119 1.24 7.26 -12.02
N GLY A 120 0.54 7.40 -13.16
CA GLY A 120 -0.84 6.97 -13.31
C GLY A 120 -1.04 5.47 -13.11
N VAL A 121 -0.08 4.63 -13.52
CA VAL A 121 -0.08 3.19 -13.25
C VAL A 121 0.08 2.91 -11.75
N ILE A 122 1.00 3.60 -11.08
CA ILE A 122 1.19 3.47 -9.63
C ILE A 122 -0.09 3.87 -8.88
N ALA A 123 -0.71 5.00 -9.24
CA ALA A 123 -1.94 5.49 -8.60
C ALA A 123 -3.08 4.47 -8.72
N ARG A 124 -3.32 3.92 -9.92
CA ARG A 124 -4.34 2.88 -10.12
C ARG A 124 -4.03 1.59 -9.37
N THR A 125 -2.76 1.20 -9.31
CA THR A 125 -2.33 0.01 -8.54
C THR A 125 -2.58 0.20 -7.05
N LEU A 126 -2.27 1.38 -6.49
CA LEU A 126 -2.55 1.72 -5.10
C LEU A 126 -4.06 1.67 -4.79
N LEU A 127 -4.91 2.22 -5.65
CA LEU A 127 -6.37 2.16 -5.46
C LEU A 127 -6.90 0.72 -5.50
N GLN A 128 -6.39 -0.11 -6.43
CA GLN A 128 -6.74 -1.52 -6.48
C GLN A 128 -6.28 -2.29 -5.23
N HIS A 129 -5.08 -2.01 -4.76
CA HIS A 129 -4.51 -2.59 -3.56
C HIS A 129 -5.37 -2.26 -2.33
N VAL A 130 -5.67 -0.98 -2.10
CA VAL A 130 -6.57 -0.54 -1.01
C VAL A 130 -7.94 -1.24 -1.12
N TYR A 131 -8.53 -1.30 -2.30
CA TYR A 131 -9.83 -1.96 -2.48
C TYR A 131 -9.80 -3.46 -2.11
N LYS A 132 -8.76 -4.18 -2.54
CA LYS A 132 -8.61 -5.62 -2.28
C LYS A 132 -8.32 -5.90 -0.81
N GLU A 133 -7.57 -5.03 -0.16
CA GLU A 133 -7.24 -5.20 1.24
C GLU A 133 -8.44 -4.90 2.14
N GLU A 134 -9.12 -3.77 1.93
CA GLU A 134 -10.28 -3.34 2.71
C GLU A 134 -11.44 -4.33 2.63
N ASN A 135 -11.70 -4.91 1.45
CA ASN A 135 -12.76 -5.90 1.20
C ASN A 135 -12.31 -7.36 1.29
N GLY A 136 -11.01 -7.60 1.50
CA GLY A 136 -10.40 -8.92 1.50
C GLY A 136 -9.61 -9.15 2.77
N LEU A 137 -8.29 -8.95 2.70
CA LEU A 137 -7.36 -9.32 3.76
C LEU A 137 -7.75 -8.73 5.13
N PHE A 138 -8.08 -7.44 5.21
CA PHE A 138 -8.45 -6.82 6.49
C PHE A 138 -9.78 -7.34 7.03
N GLY A 139 -10.76 -7.62 6.17
CA GLY A 139 -12.00 -8.26 6.58
C GLY A 139 -11.78 -9.65 7.18
N LEU A 140 -10.86 -10.43 6.59
CA LEU A 140 -10.46 -11.74 7.13
C LEU A 140 -9.76 -11.60 8.48
N ILE A 141 -8.87 -10.62 8.64
CA ILE A 141 -8.18 -10.36 9.92
C ILE A 141 -9.17 -9.98 11.00
N ASP A 142 -10.07 -9.04 10.72
CA ASP A 142 -11.06 -8.58 11.68
C ASP A 142 -12.01 -9.71 12.13
N THR A 143 -12.27 -10.67 11.23
CA THR A 143 -13.14 -11.82 11.49
C THR A 143 -12.43 -12.96 12.25
N TYR A 144 -11.23 -13.34 11.81
CA TYR A 144 -10.60 -14.61 12.21
C TYR A 144 -9.45 -14.45 13.21
N LEU A 145 -8.86 -13.26 13.34
CA LEU A 145 -7.81 -13.03 14.32
C LEU A 145 -8.45 -12.91 15.73
N PRO A 146 -8.03 -13.71 16.72
CA PRO A 146 -8.59 -13.60 18.06
C PRO A 146 -8.16 -12.29 18.75
N GLU A 147 -8.94 -11.87 19.75
CA GLU A 147 -8.76 -10.57 20.40
C GLU A 147 -7.38 -10.33 21.06
N PRO A 148 -6.74 -11.33 21.71
CA PRO A 148 -5.38 -11.16 22.21
C PRO A 148 -4.38 -10.81 21.10
N GLU A 149 -4.43 -11.50 19.97
CA GLU A 149 -3.54 -11.30 18.82
C GLU A 149 -3.87 -10.00 18.08
N LYS A 150 -5.15 -9.59 18.01
CA LYS A 150 -5.53 -8.28 17.49
C LYS A 150 -4.91 -7.14 18.29
N LYS A 151 -4.89 -7.25 19.61
CA LYS A 151 -4.23 -6.27 20.50
C LYS A 151 -2.73 -6.28 20.32
N GLU A 152 -2.12 -7.46 20.18
CA GLU A 152 -0.68 -7.58 19.90
C GLU A 152 -0.29 -6.86 18.60
N VAL A 153 -1.07 -7.07 17.53
CA VAL A 153 -0.90 -6.37 16.25
C VAL A 153 -1.02 -4.85 16.44
N SER A 154 -2.09 -4.38 17.10
CA SER A 154 -2.32 -2.95 17.35
C SER A 154 -1.11 -2.31 18.02
N VAL A 155 -0.61 -2.90 19.11
CA VAL A 155 0.56 -2.41 19.85
C VAL A 155 1.79 -2.37 18.95
N LYS A 156 2.10 -3.46 18.24
CA LYS A 156 3.27 -3.51 17.35
C LYS A 156 3.19 -2.45 16.25
N ILE A 157 2.03 -2.26 15.64
CA ILE A 157 1.84 -1.24 14.61
C ILE A 157 2.01 0.16 15.19
N GLU A 158 1.32 0.47 16.29
CA GLU A 158 1.35 1.79 16.92
C GLU A 158 2.74 2.18 17.42
N GLU A 159 3.51 1.24 17.99
CA GLU A 159 4.88 1.48 18.43
C GLU A 159 5.86 1.72 17.26
N ASN A 160 5.60 1.11 16.10
CA ASN A 160 6.51 1.20 14.95
C ASN A 160 6.18 2.32 13.96
N ILE A 161 4.94 2.84 13.92
CA ILE A 161 4.58 4.03 13.14
C ILE A 161 5.57 5.19 13.39
N PRO A 162 5.77 5.70 14.62
CA PRO A 162 6.65 6.85 14.83
C PRO A 162 8.12 6.56 14.48
N LEU A 163 8.57 5.31 14.60
CA LEU A 163 9.93 4.91 14.25
C LEU A 163 10.15 4.94 12.74
N LEU A 164 9.20 4.37 11.98
CA LEU A 164 9.24 4.36 10.52
C LEU A 164 9.05 5.76 9.95
N GLU A 165 8.12 6.56 10.48
CA GLU A 165 7.93 7.96 10.07
C GLU A 165 9.16 8.82 10.34
N LYS A 166 9.82 8.63 11.49
CA LYS A 166 11.08 9.32 11.79
C LYS A 166 12.17 8.97 10.79
N ASN A 167 12.22 7.75 10.30
CA ASN A 167 13.21 7.33 9.30
C ASN A 167 12.87 7.80 7.89
N PHE A 168 11.58 7.88 7.55
CA PHE A 168 11.10 8.43 6.29
C PHE A 168 11.41 9.92 6.13
N ARG A 169 11.34 10.70 7.21
CA ARG A 169 11.58 12.16 7.20
C ARG A 169 13.06 12.57 7.22
N LYS A 170 14.00 11.62 7.30
CA LYS A 170 15.46 11.88 7.33
C LYS A 170 16.03 11.86 5.92
#